data_AF-A0A926U4G9-F1
#
_entry.id   AF-A0A926U4G9-F1
#
_cell.length_a   1.000
_cell.length_b   1.000
_cell.length_c   1.000
_cell.angle_alpha   90.00
_cell.angle_beta   90.00
_cell.angle_gamma   90.00
#
_symmetry.space_group_name_H-M   'P 1'
#
loop_
_entity.id
_entity.type
_entity.pdbx_description
1 polymer ?
#
loop_
_entity_poly.entity_id
_entity_poly.type
_entity_poly.pdbx_seq_one_letter_code
_entity_poly.pdbx_strand_id
1 'polypeptide(L)'
;MYISIMKEAVKMAIFDQRGQHVNYQYNAAGNINIGSVQNQMQLVDELEKLKSELSKASEAEVIDAEVFTDADYQMSKAIQQSKKPNPDKKSVIEHLKNAKSLLEDVTAVGGLVTALNEVIQLIVNLL
;
A
#
# COMPACT_ATOMS: atom_id res chain seq x y z
N MET A 1 50.55 2.82 34.53
CA MET A 1 49.71 1.82 33.81
C MET A 1 48.40 1.68 34.56
N TYR A 2 47.36 2.38 34.12
CA TYR A 2 45.98 2.18 34.55
C TYR A 2 45.11 2.43 33.31
N ILE A 3 44.48 1.35 32.82
CA ILE A 3 43.61 1.38 31.65
C ILE A 3 42.20 1.67 32.18
N SER A 4 41.69 2.87 31.92
CA SER A 4 40.32 3.27 32.22
C SER A 4 39.47 3.12 30.96
N ILE A 5 38.74 2.00 30.85
CA ILE A 5 37.82 1.75 29.73
C ILE A 5 36.47 2.36 30.14
N MET A 6 36.20 3.56 29.65
CA MET A 6 34.86 4.15 29.63
C MET A 6 33.98 3.29 28.72
N LYS A 7 33.22 2.38 29.32
CA LYS A 7 32.15 1.64 28.63
C LYS A 7 30.94 2.58 28.57
N GLU A 8 30.93 3.47 27.58
CA GLU A 8 29.72 4.20 27.21
C GLU A 8 28.66 3.16 26.81
N ALA A 9 27.71 2.96 27.70
CA ALA A 9 26.51 2.19 27.43
C ALA A 9 25.79 2.90 26.28
N VAL A 10 25.83 2.29 25.09
CA VAL A 10 24.95 2.61 23.97
C VAL A 10 23.54 2.66 24.53
N LYS A 11 22.98 3.86 24.61
CA LYS A 11 21.64 4.14 25.10
C LYS A 11 20.67 3.57 24.07
N MET A 12 20.46 2.25 24.09
CA MET A 12 19.40 1.60 23.35
C MET A 12 18.09 2.18 23.86
N ALA A 13 17.44 3.03 23.05
CA ALA A 13 16.06 3.40 23.31
C ALA A 13 15.25 2.10 23.29
N ILE A 14 14.84 1.64 24.47
CA ILE A 14 13.86 0.57 24.59
C ILE A 14 12.55 1.20 24.12
N PHE A 15 12.18 0.94 22.88
CA PHE A 15 10.86 1.27 22.36
C PHE A 15 9.84 0.40 23.11
N ASP A 16 9.31 0.94 24.21
CA ASP A 16 8.27 0.28 25.00
C ASP A 16 6.92 0.44 24.29
N GLN A 17 6.46 -0.64 23.68
CA GLN A 17 5.18 -0.69 22.95
C GLN A 17 4.00 -1.07 23.85
N ARG A 18 4.22 -1.27 25.16
CA ARG A 18 3.16 -1.63 26.09
C ARG A 18 2.27 -0.41 26.33
N GLY A 19 1.06 -0.44 25.76
CA GLY A 19 0.07 0.62 25.89
C GLY A 19 -0.25 1.37 24.59
N GLN A 20 0.39 1.03 23.45
CA GLN A 20 -0.13 1.45 22.16
C GLN A 20 -1.38 0.63 21.82
N HIS A 21 -2.55 1.19 22.14
CA HIS A 21 -3.79 0.80 21.48
C HIS A 21 -3.78 1.44 20.09
N VAL A 22 -3.43 0.64 19.08
CA VAL A 22 -3.72 1.01 17.70
C VAL A 22 -5.20 0.68 17.49
N ASN A 23 -6.07 1.65 17.77
CA ASN A 23 -7.50 1.51 17.48
C ASN A 23 -7.66 1.35 15.97
N TYR A 24 -8.04 0.14 15.53
CA TYR A 24 -8.30 -0.23 14.15
C TYR A 24 -7.13 -0.04 13.18
N GLN A 25 -6.17 -0.97 13.20
CA GLN A 25 -5.39 -1.25 12.00
C GLN A 25 -6.22 -2.16 11.09
N TYR A 26 -6.77 -1.61 10.03
CA TYR A 26 -7.25 -2.42 8.94
C TYR A 26 -6.02 -3.07 8.27
N ASN A 27 -5.82 -4.38 8.49
CA ASN A 27 -4.75 -5.17 7.87
C ASN A 27 -5.05 -5.45 6.38
N ALA A 28 -5.38 -4.39 5.64
CA ALA A 28 -5.37 -4.42 4.20
C ALA A 28 -3.99 -4.85 3.74
N ALA A 29 -3.92 -5.79 2.80
CA ALA A 29 -2.68 -6.29 2.20
C ALA A 29 -1.98 -7.48 2.88
N GLY A 30 -2.57 -8.11 3.90
CA GLY A 30 -2.02 -9.38 4.42
C GLY A 30 -1.95 -10.52 3.38
N ASN A 31 -2.74 -10.45 2.30
CA ASN A 31 -2.78 -11.41 1.20
C ASN A 31 -2.31 -10.83 -0.16
N ILE A 32 -1.75 -9.63 -0.16
CA ILE A 32 -1.22 -8.98 -1.35
C ILE A 32 0.28 -9.31 -1.40
N ASN A 33 0.74 -9.87 -2.52
CA ASN A 33 2.12 -10.33 -2.66
C ASN A 33 2.81 -9.69 -3.87
N ILE A 34 3.05 -8.37 -3.76
CA ILE A 34 3.64 -7.56 -4.83
C ILE A 34 5.05 -8.04 -5.19
N GLY A 35 5.83 -8.50 -4.20
CA GLY A 35 7.20 -8.98 -4.41
C GLY A 35 7.32 -10.25 -5.27
N SER A 36 6.22 -10.97 -5.51
CA SER A 36 6.19 -12.19 -6.32
C SER A 36 5.73 -12.01 -7.76
N VAL A 37 5.30 -10.80 -8.13
CA VAL A 37 4.75 -10.52 -9.45
C VAL A 37 5.88 -10.47 -10.49
N GLN A 38 5.76 -11.32 -11.51
CA GLN A 38 6.75 -11.49 -12.58
C GLN A 38 6.21 -11.19 -13.98
N ASN A 39 4.89 -11.04 -14.13
CA ASN A 39 4.26 -10.78 -15.42
C ASN A 39 2.97 -9.97 -15.30
N GLN A 40 2.49 -9.49 -16.45
CA GLN A 40 1.30 -8.66 -16.57
C GLN A 40 0.04 -9.31 -15.98
N MET A 41 -0.14 -10.62 -16.14
CA MET A 41 -1.32 -11.33 -15.60
C MET A 41 -1.32 -11.28 -14.07
N GLN A 42 -0.17 -11.60 -13.46
CA GLN A 42 0.00 -11.52 -12.01
C GLN A 42 -0.17 -10.08 -11.48
N LEU A 43 0.29 -9.07 -12.23
CA LEU A 43 0.06 -7.66 -11.87
C LEU A 43 -1.44 -7.36 -11.81
N VAL A 44 -2.20 -7.78 -12.83
CA VAL A 44 -3.65 -7.58 -12.87
C VAL A 44 -4.32 -8.27 -11.68
N ASP A 45 -3.92 -9.50 -11.35
CA ASP A 45 -4.48 -10.22 -10.20
C ASP A 45 -4.23 -9.50 -8.87
N GLU A 46 -3.02 -8.98 -8.64
CA GLU A 46 -2.72 -8.21 -7.43
C GLU A 46 -3.45 -6.86 -7.39
N LEU A 47 -3.65 -6.20 -8.53
CA LEU A 47 -4.46 -4.98 -8.61
C LEU A 47 -5.94 -5.23 -8.27
N GLU A 48 -6.51 -6.35 -8.72
CA GLU A 48 -7.88 -6.75 -8.38
C GLU A 48 -8.01 -7.07 -6.88
N LYS A 49 -7.00 -7.70 -6.28
CA LYS A 49 -6.95 -7.90 -4.81
C LYS A 49 -6.91 -6.57 -4.06
N LEU A 50 -6.06 -5.62 -4.48
CA LEU A 50 -6.02 -4.27 -3.91
C LEU A 50 -7.38 -3.57 -3.98
N LYS A 51 -8.06 -3.68 -5.13
CA LYS A 51 -9.42 -3.15 -5.29
C LYS A 51 -10.40 -3.82 -4.32
N SER A 52 -10.33 -5.14 -4.14
CA SER A 52 -11.18 -5.84 -3.17
C SER A 52 -10.92 -5.40 -1.73
N GLU A 53 -9.65 -5.17 -1.35
CA GLU A 53 -9.31 -4.65 -0.03
C GLU A 53 -9.81 -3.22 0.19
N LEU A 54 -9.87 -2.40 -0.87
CA LEU A 54 -10.50 -1.08 -0.85
C LEU A 54 -12.02 -1.19 -0.60
N SER A 55 -12.71 -2.12 -1.26
CA SER A 55 -14.14 -2.36 -1.03
C SER A 55 -14.43 -2.78 0.40
N LYS A 56 -13.65 -3.71 0.94
CA LYS A 56 -13.77 -4.15 2.34
C LYS A 56 -13.52 -3.02 3.35
N ALA A 57 -12.58 -2.12 3.06
CA ALA A 57 -12.36 -0.93 3.90
C ALA A 57 -13.56 0.02 3.91
N SER A 58 -14.24 0.17 2.77
CA SER A 58 -15.49 0.92 2.65
C SER A 58 -16.65 0.22 3.38
N GLU A 59 -16.81 -1.09 3.22
CA GLU A 59 -17.81 -1.91 3.93
C GLU A 59 -17.64 -1.87 5.46
N ALA A 60 -16.39 -1.72 5.93
CA ALA A 60 -16.05 -1.54 7.33
C ALA A 60 -16.18 -0.08 7.81
N GLU A 61 -16.70 0.82 6.98
CA GLU A 61 -16.85 2.26 7.25
C GLU A 61 -15.54 2.96 7.63
N VAL A 62 -14.40 2.41 7.20
CA VAL A 62 -13.06 2.96 7.42
C VAL A 62 -12.76 4.10 6.44
N ILE A 63 -13.39 4.06 5.27
CA ILE A 63 -13.27 5.04 4.19
C ILE A 63 -14.66 5.60 3.90
N ASP A 64 -14.78 6.92 3.79
CA ASP A 64 -16.01 7.58 3.35
C ASP A 64 -16.43 7.12 1.95
N ALA A 65 -17.75 7.02 1.72
CA ALA A 65 -18.30 6.52 0.46
C ALA A 65 -17.86 7.35 -0.78
N GLU A 66 -17.66 8.66 -0.60
CA GLU A 66 -17.15 9.55 -1.66
C GLU A 66 -15.69 9.21 -2.00
N VAL A 67 -14.82 9.12 -0.99
CA VAL A 67 -13.42 8.72 -1.14
C VAL A 67 -13.30 7.33 -1.77
N PHE A 68 -14.13 6.38 -1.33
CA PHE A 68 -14.20 5.05 -1.92
C PHE A 68 -14.58 5.10 -3.40
N THR A 69 -15.62 5.86 -3.76
CA THR A 69 -16.10 5.95 -5.14
C THR A 69 -15.02 6.44 -6.10
N ASP A 70 -14.29 7.49 -5.69
CA ASP A 70 -13.22 8.06 -6.51
C ASP A 70 -11.99 7.14 -6.57
N ALA A 71 -11.62 6.52 -5.45
CA ALA A 71 -10.51 5.58 -5.41
C ALA A 71 -10.81 4.31 -6.24
N ASP A 72 -12.03 3.77 -6.17
CA ASP A 72 -12.48 2.61 -6.95
C ASP A 72 -12.46 2.91 -8.45
N TYR A 73 -12.88 4.11 -8.84
CA TYR A 73 -12.82 4.57 -10.22
C TYR A 73 -11.38 4.56 -10.75
N GLN A 74 -10.44 5.14 -10.00
CA GLN A 74 -9.03 5.18 -10.39
C GLN A 74 -8.42 3.77 -10.44
N MET A 75 -8.71 2.91 -9.45
CA MET A 75 -8.28 1.51 -9.44
C MET A 75 -8.81 0.74 -10.66
N SER A 76 -10.08 0.94 -11.00
CA SER A 76 -10.70 0.32 -12.17
C SER A 76 -10.02 0.74 -13.48
N LYS A 77 -9.66 2.02 -13.61
CA LYS A 77 -8.92 2.51 -14.79
C LYS A 77 -7.51 1.91 -14.87
N ALA A 78 -6.79 1.83 -13.75
CA ALA A 78 -5.47 1.20 -13.69
C ALA A 78 -5.53 -0.28 -14.12
N ILE A 79 -6.51 -1.03 -13.62
CA ILE A 79 -6.74 -2.44 -13.97
C ILE A 79 -7.08 -2.59 -15.46
N GLN A 80 -8.04 -1.81 -15.96
CA GLN A 80 -8.44 -1.85 -17.37
C GLN A 80 -7.27 -1.55 -18.31
N GLN A 81 -6.45 -0.56 -17.95
CA GLN A 81 -5.27 -0.21 -18.72
C GLN A 81 -4.21 -1.32 -18.67
N SER A 82 -4.01 -1.93 -17.50
CA SER A 82 -3.08 -3.05 -17.30
C SER A 82 -3.50 -4.33 -18.02
N LYS A 83 -4.79 -4.51 -18.36
CA LYS A 83 -5.31 -5.66 -19.13
C LYS A 83 -5.10 -5.54 -20.65
N LYS A 84 -4.68 -4.38 -21.16
CA LYS A 84 -4.51 -4.19 -22.61
C LYS A 84 -3.31 -4.98 -23.14
N PRO A 85 -3.30 -5.43 -24.41
CA PRO A 85 -2.14 -6.09 -25.00
C PRO A 85 -0.85 -5.24 -24.99
N ASN A 86 -1.00 -3.91 -25.02
CA ASN A 86 0.09 -2.96 -24.86
C ASN A 86 -0.32 -1.90 -23.81
N PRO A 87 -0.14 -2.15 -22.51
CA PRO A 87 -0.51 -1.22 -21.47
C PRO A 87 0.26 0.11 -21.55
N ASP A 88 -0.45 1.23 -21.48
CA ASP A 88 0.22 2.51 -21.21
C ASP A 88 0.59 2.59 -19.73
N LYS A 89 1.84 2.24 -19.45
CA LYS A 89 2.47 2.33 -18.15
C LYS A 89 2.27 3.67 -17.45
N LYS A 90 2.37 4.79 -18.17
CA LYS A 90 2.24 6.13 -17.55
C LYS A 90 0.83 6.32 -17.02
N SER A 91 -0.18 5.96 -17.81
CA SER A 91 -1.57 6.03 -17.39
C SER A 91 -1.88 5.09 -16.22
N VAL A 92 -1.35 3.85 -16.22
CA VAL A 92 -1.52 2.94 -15.08
C VAL A 92 -0.98 3.59 -13.79
N ILE A 93 0.26 4.10 -13.84
CA ILE A 93 0.90 4.74 -12.68
C ILE A 93 0.11 5.98 -12.23
N GLU A 94 -0.36 6.81 -13.16
CA GLU A 94 -1.13 8.00 -12.85
C GLU A 94 -2.43 7.67 -12.11
N HIS A 95 -3.19 6.70 -12.61
CA HIS A 95 -4.40 6.24 -11.94
C HIS A 95 -4.12 5.69 -10.54
N LEU A 96 -3.06 4.89 -10.37
CA LEU A 96 -2.68 4.37 -9.05
C LEU A 96 -2.25 5.49 -8.08
N LYS A 97 -1.55 6.52 -8.57
CA LYS A 97 -1.19 7.69 -7.76
C LYS A 97 -2.42 8.48 -7.32
N ASN A 98 -3.39 8.64 -8.21
CA ASN A 98 -4.64 9.32 -7.88
C ASN A 98 -5.43 8.53 -6.83
N ALA A 99 -5.56 7.21 -7.00
CA ALA A 99 -6.19 6.34 -5.99
C ALA A 99 -5.48 6.44 -4.64
N LYS A 100 -4.14 6.43 -4.65
CA LYS A 100 -3.34 6.58 -3.44
C LYS A 100 -3.57 7.93 -2.76
N SER A 101 -3.53 9.03 -3.50
CA SER A 101 -3.68 10.39 -2.95
C SER A 101 -5.03 10.58 -2.25
N LEU A 102 -6.10 9.95 -2.75
CA LEU A 102 -7.42 9.96 -2.10
C LEU A 102 -7.42 9.24 -0.75
N LEU A 103 -6.50 8.30 -0.54
CA LEU A 103 -6.40 7.47 0.64
C LEU A 103 -5.32 7.93 1.63
N GLU A 104 -4.45 8.89 1.25
CA GLU A 104 -3.29 9.30 2.05
C GLU A 104 -3.68 9.90 3.40
N ASP A 105 -4.82 10.59 3.49
CA ASP A 105 -5.30 11.20 4.73
C ASP A 105 -6.08 10.23 5.63
N VAL A 106 -6.40 9.03 5.14
CA VAL A 106 -7.15 8.02 5.88
C VAL A 106 -6.18 7.11 6.64
N THR A 107 -5.86 7.50 7.88
CA THR A 107 -4.84 6.82 8.73
C THR A 107 -5.07 5.31 8.84
N ALA A 108 -6.34 4.88 8.97
CA ALA A 108 -6.70 3.49 9.16
C ALA A 108 -6.40 2.60 7.94
N VAL A 109 -6.17 3.17 6.75
CA VAL A 109 -5.82 2.43 5.52
C VAL A 109 -4.37 2.61 5.07
N GLY A 110 -3.46 2.98 5.98
CA GLY A 110 -2.04 3.11 5.68
C GLY A 110 -1.41 1.86 5.03
N GLY A 111 -1.95 0.66 5.29
CA GLY A 111 -1.57 -0.57 4.59
C GLY A 111 -1.89 -0.55 3.09
N LEU A 112 -3.08 -0.06 2.69
CA LEU A 112 -3.45 0.12 1.28
C LEU A 112 -2.53 1.13 0.59
N VAL A 113 -2.25 2.26 1.24
CA VAL A 113 -1.37 3.30 0.70
C VAL A 113 0.04 2.76 0.47
N THR A 114 0.54 1.93 1.38
CA THR A 114 1.84 1.26 1.26
C THR A 114 1.84 0.28 0.08
N ALA A 115 0.83 -0.58 -0.01
CA ALA A 115 0.73 -1.55 -1.10
C ALA A 115 0.57 -0.88 -2.48
N LEU A 116 -0.17 0.24 -2.57
CA LEU A 116 -0.25 1.05 -3.80
C LEU A 116 1.11 1.61 -4.22
N ASN A 117 1.91 2.11 -3.28
CA ASN A 117 3.28 2.56 -3.58
C ASN A 117 4.16 1.42 -4.12
N GLU A 118 4.10 0.24 -3.50
CA GLU A 118 4.88 -0.92 -3.93
C GLU A 118 4.50 -1.35 -5.36
N VAL A 119 3.21 -1.39 -5.69
CA VAL A 119 2.76 -1.72 -7.05
C VAL A 119 3.20 -0.66 -8.06
N ILE A 120 3.13 0.63 -7.70
CA ILE A 120 3.63 1.70 -8.57
C ILE A 120 5.12 1.49 -8.88
N GLN A 121 5.93 1.11 -7.88
CA GLN A 121 7.35 0.82 -8.08
C GLN A 121 7.57 -0.43 -8.94
N LEU A 122 6.79 -1.49 -8.72
CA LEU A 122 6.85 -2.72 -9.52
C LEU A 122 6.56 -2.45 -11.00
N ILE A 123 5.51 -1.67 -11.30
CA ILE A 123 5.13 -1.33 -12.68
C ILE A 123 6.27 -0.63 -13.43
N VAL A 124 7.11 0.14 -12.73
CA VAL A 124 8.29 0.78 -13.34
C VAL A 124 9.27 -0.25 -13.94
N ASN A 125 9.30 -1.48 -13.42
CA ASN A 125 10.20 -2.52 -13.89
C ASN A 125 9.52 -3.59 -14.76
N LEU A 126 8.19 -3.69 -14.70
CA LEU A 126 7.43 -4.80 -15.29
C LEU A 126 6.74 -4.45 -16.62
N LEU A 127 6.16 -3.25 -16.72
CA LEU A 127 5.50 -2.73 -17.94
C LEU A 127 6.46 -1.79 -18.69
#